data_AF-A0AAY5EEX6-F1
#
_entry.id   AF-A0AAY5EEX6-F1
#
_cell.length_a   1.000
_cell.length_b   1.000
_cell.length_c   1.000
_cell.angle_alpha   90.00
_cell.angle_beta   90.00
_cell.angle_gamma   90.00
#
_symmetry.space_group_name_H-M   'P 1'
#
loop_
_entity.id
_entity.type
_entity.pdbx_description
1 polymer ?
#
loop_
_entity_poly.entity_id
_entity_poly.type
_entity_poly.pdbx_seq_one_letter_code
_entity_poly.pdbx_strand_id
1 'polypeptide(L)'
;MQLWILRSMAPHRSSPRGALHTIGRLVKLGRLRNVVVLAGAGISTASGIPDFRTPGTGLYANLAKYNLPYPEAVFDVDFFSDDPRPFYSLAKELYPGRHRASCHLCYTAFPAEEAKVCSGTNESERERDI
;
A
#
# COMPACT_ATOMS: atom_id res chain seq x y z
N MET A 1 32.91 -27.88 -15.66
CA MET A 1 33.25 -26.87 -14.61
C MET A 1 33.26 -25.51 -15.30
N GLN A 2 32.20 -24.71 -15.13
CA GLN A 2 32.02 -23.46 -15.87
C GLN A 2 32.28 -22.26 -14.95
N LEU A 3 33.25 -21.46 -15.38
CA LEU A 3 33.82 -20.28 -14.75
C LEU A 3 32.78 -19.15 -14.69
N TRP A 4 32.38 -18.72 -13.49
CA TRP A 4 31.48 -17.59 -13.28
C TRP A 4 32.22 -16.27 -13.54
N ILE A 5 31.74 -15.52 -14.53
CA ILE A 5 32.17 -14.17 -14.86
C ILE A 5 31.76 -13.25 -13.69
N LEU A 6 32.76 -12.78 -12.93
CA LEU A 6 32.58 -11.73 -11.93
C LEU A 6 32.38 -10.39 -12.65
N ARG A 7 31.13 -10.07 -13.00
CA ARG A 7 30.78 -8.71 -13.44
C ARG A 7 30.74 -7.83 -12.19
N SER A 8 31.82 -7.06 -12.00
CA SER A 8 31.94 -5.98 -11.03
C SER A 8 30.64 -5.16 -10.95
N MET A 9 29.90 -5.31 -9.85
CA MET A 9 28.85 -4.37 -9.49
C MET A 9 29.56 -3.11 -9.00
N ALA A 10 29.60 -2.07 -9.85
CA ALA A 10 30.07 -0.76 -9.42
C ALA A 10 29.33 -0.36 -8.13
N PRO A 11 30.03 0.21 -7.14
CA PRO A 11 29.41 0.60 -5.88
C PRO A 11 28.23 1.52 -6.16
N HIS A 12 27.12 1.26 -5.46
CA HIS A 12 25.91 2.08 -5.50
C HIS A 12 26.32 3.53 -5.24
N ARG A 13 26.29 4.40 -6.27
CA ARG A 13 26.59 5.83 -6.11
C ARG A 13 25.62 6.34 -5.05
N SER A 14 26.17 6.85 -3.94
CA SER A 14 25.36 7.52 -2.93
C SER A 14 24.69 8.71 -3.58
N SER A 15 23.37 8.85 -3.37
CA SER A 15 22.62 9.99 -3.90
C SER A 15 23.27 11.28 -3.39
N PRO A 16 23.49 12.30 -4.25
CA PRO A 16 24.06 13.57 -3.82
C PRO A 16 23.24 14.15 -2.66
N ARG A 17 23.92 14.64 -1.62
CA ARG A 17 23.26 15.38 -0.54
C ARG A 17 22.41 16.51 -1.14
N GLY A 18 21.11 16.52 -0.83
CA GLY A 18 20.16 17.50 -1.38
C GLY A 18 19.39 17.08 -2.65
N ALA A 19 19.50 15.82 -3.10
CA ALA A 19 18.77 15.33 -4.27
C ALA A 19 17.24 15.57 -4.18
N LEU A 20 16.63 15.32 -3.01
CA LEU A 20 15.20 15.57 -2.78
C LEU A 20 14.83 17.05 -2.95
N HIS A 21 15.66 17.96 -2.43
CA HIS A 21 15.46 19.39 -2.57
C HIS A 21 15.54 19.83 -4.05
N THR A 22 16.51 19.30 -4.79
CA THR A 22 16.66 19.55 -6.23
C THR A 22 15.46 19.02 -7.02
N ILE A 23 15.00 17.80 -6.75
CA ILE A 23 13.81 17.22 -7.39
C ILE A 23 12.59 18.08 -7.08
N GLY A 24 12.36 18.45 -5.82
CA GLY A 24 11.26 19.32 -5.42
C GLY A 24 11.29 20.68 -6.14
N ARG A 25 12.48 21.27 -6.33
CA ARG A 25 12.65 22.51 -7.11
C ARG A 25 12.32 22.31 -8.59
N LEU A 26 12.75 21.21 -9.20
CA LEU A 26 12.48 20.92 -10.62
C LEU A 26 10.99 20.66 -10.89
N VAL A 27 10.30 19.99 -9.96
CA VAL A 27 8.83 19.83 -9.98
C VAL A 27 8.15 21.20 -9.90
N LYS A 28 8.52 22.03 -8.91
CA LYS A 28 7.95 23.38 -8.75
C LYS A 28 8.16 24.29 -9.96
N LEU A 29 9.32 24.17 -10.62
CA LEU A 29 9.65 24.94 -11.83
C LEU A 29 9.00 24.39 -13.11
N GLY A 30 8.19 23.33 -13.05
CA GLY A 30 7.56 22.71 -14.22
C GLY A 30 8.55 22.10 -15.22
N ARG A 31 9.79 21.83 -14.78
CA ARG A 31 10.85 21.27 -15.64
C ARG A 31 10.73 19.76 -15.83
N LEU A 32 9.95 19.09 -14.98
CA LEU A 32 9.60 17.69 -15.11
C LEU A 32 8.17 17.58 -15.65
N ARG A 33 8.04 17.22 -16.93
CA ARG A 33 6.73 17.14 -17.61
C ARG A 33 6.10 15.75 -17.52
N ASN A 34 6.92 14.72 -17.44
CA ASN A 34 6.50 13.33 -17.42
C ASN A 34 6.98 12.69 -16.10
N VAL A 35 6.08 12.58 -15.13
CA VAL A 35 6.37 11.99 -13.81
C VAL A 35 5.52 10.74 -13.62
N VAL A 36 6.17 9.62 -13.31
CA VAL A 36 5.50 8.35 -13.00
C VAL A 36 5.76 8.03 -11.53
N VAL A 37 4.69 7.76 -10.78
CA VAL A 37 4.75 7.33 -9.39
C VAL A 37 4.42 5.84 -9.32
N LEU A 38 5.36 5.04 -8.85
CA LEU A 38 5.13 3.64 -8.50
C LEU A 38 4.90 3.57 -6.99
N ALA A 39 3.67 3.25 -6.61
CA ALA A 39 3.27 3.14 -5.21
C ALA A 39 2.84 1.72 -4.87
N GLY A 40 2.99 1.35 -3.60
CA GLY A 40 2.47 0.10 -3.03
C GLY A 40 1.81 0.37 -1.68
N ALA A 41 1.38 -0.68 -0.97
CA ALA A 41 0.65 -0.55 0.31
C ALA A 41 1.35 0.31 1.38
N GLY A 42 2.67 0.46 1.30
CA GLY A 42 3.44 1.33 2.19
C GLY A 42 2.93 2.78 2.26
N ILE A 43 2.40 3.33 1.16
CA ILE A 43 1.91 4.72 1.17
C ILE A 43 0.66 4.91 2.04
N SER A 44 -0.11 3.84 2.30
CA SER A 44 -1.34 3.88 3.09
C SER A 44 -1.14 3.53 4.57
N THR A 45 0.06 3.10 4.96
CA THR A 45 0.38 2.74 6.36
C THR A 45 0.12 3.88 7.35
N ALA A 46 0.44 5.13 6.95
CA ALA A 46 0.18 6.32 7.76
C ALA A 46 -1.33 6.61 7.94
N SER A 47 -2.20 6.02 7.12
CA SER A 47 -3.68 6.11 7.27
C SER A 47 -4.26 5.00 8.15
N GLY A 48 -3.41 4.18 8.78
CA GLY A 48 -3.83 3.07 9.62
C GLY A 48 -4.22 1.79 8.86
N ILE A 49 -3.94 1.73 7.55
CA ILE A 49 -4.09 0.51 6.76
C ILE A 49 -2.73 -0.20 6.76
N PRO A 50 -2.57 -1.37 7.40
CA PRO A 50 -1.30 -2.06 7.46
C PRO A 50 -0.81 -2.44 6.05
N ASP A 51 0.50 -2.44 5.84
CA ASP A 51 1.06 -3.06 4.65
C ASP A 51 1.11 -4.59 4.81
N PHE A 52 1.54 -5.30 3.78
CA PHE A 52 1.57 -6.76 3.81
C PHE A 52 2.84 -7.30 4.48
N ARG A 53 3.98 -6.61 4.35
CA ARG A 53 5.31 -7.22 4.48
C ARG A 53 6.13 -6.69 5.66
N THR A 54 5.70 -5.65 6.37
CA THR A 54 6.47 -5.12 7.50
C THR A 54 6.51 -6.14 8.65
N PRO A 55 7.69 -6.50 9.18
CA PRO A 55 7.78 -7.41 10.32
C PRO A 55 7.06 -6.84 11.56
N GLY A 56 6.22 -7.65 12.20
CA GLY A 56 5.51 -7.30 13.43
C GLY A 56 4.25 -6.44 13.28
N THR A 57 4.12 -5.65 12.20
CA THR A 57 2.92 -4.82 11.94
C THR A 57 2.23 -5.14 10.62
N GLY A 58 2.91 -5.81 9.70
CA GLY A 58 2.39 -6.17 8.39
C GLY A 58 1.45 -7.37 8.47
N LEU A 59 0.55 -7.44 7.49
CA LEU A 59 -0.53 -8.43 7.45
C LEU A 59 -0.01 -9.87 7.55
N TYR A 60 1.10 -10.20 6.89
CA TYR A 60 1.69 -11.53 6.89
C TYR A 60 2.15 -12.00 8.28
N ALA A 61 2.55 -11.08 9.17
CA ALA A 61 2.95 -11.43 10.52
C ALA A 61 1.78 -12.03 11.33
N ASN A 62 0.53 -11.68 10.98
CA ASN A 62 -0.67 -12.13 11.66
C ASN A 62 -1.34 -13.36 10.99
N LEU A 63 -0.80 -13.84 9.85
CA LEU A 63 -1.37 -14.97 9.10
C LEU A 63 -0.95 -16.35 9.62
N ALA A 64 -0.02 -16.42 10.57
CA ALA A 64 0.45 -17.69 11.16
C ALA A 64 -0.72 -18.54 11.73
N LYS A 65 -1.83 -17.90 12.12
CA LYS A 65 -3.05 -18.56 12.61
C LYS A 65 -3.80 -19.41 11.56
N TYR A 66 -3.55 -19.19 10.27
CA TYR A 66 -4.25 -19.91 9.19
C TYR A 66 -3.48 -21.13 8.67
N ASN A 67 -2.34 -21.47 9.28
CA ASN A 67 -1.49 -22.63 8.90
C ASN A 67 -1.23 -22.71 7.39
N LEU A 68 -0.92 -21.56 6.79
CA LEU A 68 -0.65 -21.44 5.36
C LEU A 68 0.69 -22.10 5.01
N PRO A 69 0.83 -22.71 3.81
CA PRO A 69 2.10 -23.29 3.37
C PRO A 69 3.20 -22.23 3.19
N TYR A 70 2.81 -21.00 2.86
CA TYR A 70 3.65 -19.81 2.76
C TYR A 70 2.75 -18.55 2.89
N PRO A 71 3.27 -17.37 3.31
CA PRO A 71 2.44 -16.23 3.67
C PRO A 71 1.64 -15.64 2.51
N GLU A 72 2.13 -15.75 1.28
CA GLU A 72 1.45 -15.30 0.06
C GLU A 72 0.29 -16.21 -0.37
N ALA A 73 0.17 -17.43 0.19
CA ALA A 73 -0.81 -18.43 -0.26
C ALA A 73 -2.26 -17.92 -0.14
N VAL A 74 -2.53 -17.04 0.82
CA VAL A 74 -3.85 -16.41 0.98
C VAL A 74 -4.28 -15.56 -0.23
N PHE A 75 -3.33 -15.17 -1.08
CA PHE A 75 -3.55 -14.40 -2.31
C PHE A 75 -3.29 -15.21 -3.59
N ASP A 76 -3.00 -16.51 -3.48
CA ASP A 76 -2.88 -17.40 -4.62
C ASP A 76 -4.28 -17.86 -5.06
N VAL A 77 -4.54 -17.80 -6.37
CA VAL A 77 -5.83 -18.19 -6.98
C VAL A 77 -6.09 -19.68 -6.88
N ASP A 78 -5.04 -20.50 -6.97
CA ASP A 78 -5.16 -21.96 -6.89
C ASP A 78 -5.49 -22.35 -5.44
N PHE A 79 -4.76 -21.78 -4.48
CA PHE A 79 -5.05 -21.96 -3.06
C PHE A 79 -6.45 -21.47 -2.69
N PHE A 80 -6.88 -20.31 -3.22
CA PHE A 80 -8.23 -19.79 -2.98
C PHE A 80 -9.31 -20.73 -3.51
N SER A 81 -9.06 -21.39 -4.65
CA SER A 81 -10.00 -22.33 -5.25
C SER A 81 -10.14 -23.60 -4.41
N ASP A 82 -9.05 -24.05 -3.77
CA ASP A 82 -9.03 -25.21 -2.87
C ASP A 82 -9.61 -24.90 -1.48
N ASP A 83 -9.20 -23.78 -0.87
CA ASP A 83 -9.69 -23.31 0.42
C ASP A 83 -9.79 -21.78 0.49
N PRO A 84 -11.01 -21.21 0.28
CA PRO A 84 -11.20 -19.77 0.31
C PRO A 84 -11.32 -19.19 1.73
N ARG A 85 -11.40 -20.04 2.79
CA ARG A 85 -11.67 -19.57 4.16
C ARG A 85 -10.60 -18.60 4.70
N PRO A 86 -9.29 -18.82 4.48
CA PRO A 86 -8.27 -17.87 4.94
C PRO A 86 -8.42 -16.50 4.30
N PHE A 87 -8.74 -16.44 3.00
CA PHE A 87 -8.97 -15.17 2.30
C PHE A 87 -10.17 -14.42 2.86
N TYR A 88 -11.33 -15.08 3.03
CA TYR A 88 -12.52 -14.41 3.58
C TYR A 88 -12.34 -13.98 5.04
N SER A 89 -11.63 -14.78 5.83
CA SER A 89 -11.30 -14.42 7.21
C SER A 89 -10.43 -13.16 7.26
N LEU A 90 -9.42 -13.10 6.39
CA LEU A 90 -8.55 -11.95 6.24
C LEU A 90 -9.31 -10.72 5.73
N ALA A 91 -10.18 -10.89 4.74
CA ALA A 91 -10.99 -9.82 4.18
C ALA A 91 -11.93 -9.21 5.23
N LYS A 92 -12.45 -10.03 6.16
CA LYS A 92 -13.26 -9.57 7.29
C LYS A 92 -12.45 -8.75 8.29
N GLU A 93 -11.21 -9.13 8.56
CA GLU A 93 -10.30 -8.38 9.45
C GLU A 93 -9.86 -7.05 8.83
N LEU A 94 -9.67 -7.04 7.51
CA LEU A 94 -9.34 -5.85 6.74
C LEU A 94 -10.56 -4.97 6.45
N TYR A 95 -11.79 -5.46 6.66
CA TYR A 95 -13.00 -4.75 6.29
C TYR A 95 -13.08 -3.44 7.07
N PRO A 96 -12.97 -2.28 6.39
CA PRO A 96 -12.79 -1.01 7.06
C PRO A 96 -14.14 -0.53 7.60
N GLY A 97 -14.38 -0.77 8.90
CA GLY A 97 -15.46 -0.09 9.62
C GLY A 97 -15.13 1.37 9.96
N ARG A 98 -13.87 1.82 9.81
CA ARG A 98 -13.43 3.11 10.41
C ARG A 98 -12.16 3.76 9.84
N HIS A 99 -11.61 3.32 8.71
CA HIS A 99 -10.35 3.87 8.18
C HIS A 99 -10.62 5.03 7.20
N ARG A 100 -10.19 6.25 7.55
CA ARG A 100 -10.15 7.38 6.63
C ARG A 100 -8.90 7.26 5.76
N ALA A 101 -9.08 7.14 4.44
CA ALA A 101 -7.97 7.12 3.48
C ALA A 101 -7.30 8.51 3.42
N SER A 102 -6.24 8.73 4.19
CA SER A 102 -5.54 10.03 4.22
C SER A 102 -4.49 10.17 3.10
N CYS A 103 -3.92 9.06 2.62
CA CYS A 103 -2.77 9.13 1.72
C CYS A 103 -3.10 9.13 0.21
N HIS A 104 -4.35 8.86 -0.18
CA HIS A 104 -4.75 8.95 -1.60
C HIS A 104 -4.70 10.40 -2.12
N LEU A 105 -4.82 11.39 -1.24
CA LEU A 105 -4.90 12.81 -1.60
C LEU A 105 -3.54 13.46 -1.90
N CYS A 106 -2.42 12.79 -1.59
CA CYS A 106 -1.07 13.37 -1.80
C CYS A 106 -0.61 13.36 -3.27
N TYR A 107 -1.20 12.52 -4.12
CA TYR A 107 -0.80 12.37 -5.53
C TYR A 107 -1.84 12.89 -6.54
N THR A 108 -3.05 13.19 -6.08
CA THR A 108 -4.05 13.86 -6.91
C THR A 108 -3.71 15.35 -6.98
N ALA A 109 -3.16 15.79 -8.09
CA ALA A 109 -3.11 17.20 -8.43
C ALA A 109 -4.52 17.65 -8.85
N PHE A 110 -5.48 17.77 -7.93
CA PHE A 110 -6.81 18.42 -8.12
C PHE A 110 -7.49 18.61 -6.74
N PRO A 111 -8.34 19.65 -6.54
CA PRO A 111 -8.43 20.41 -5.29
C PRO A 111 -9.06 19.63 -4.13
N ALA A 112 -8.44 19.77 -2.96
CA ALA A 112 -8.82 19.17 -1.67
C ALA A 112 -10.21 19.58 -1.12
N GLU A 113 -11.05 20.25 -1.91
CA GLU A 113 -12.36 20.73 -1.47
C GLU A 113 -13.43 19.61 -1.50
N GLU A 114 -13.32 18.67 -2.44
CA GLU A 114 -14.28 17.56 -2.57
C GLU A 114 -14.11 16.49 -1.49
N ALA A 115 -12.95 16.43 -0.82
CA ALA A 115 -12.70 15.49 0.27
C ALA A 115 -13.48 15.84 1.58
N LYS A 116 -14.06 17.04 1.69
CA LYS A 116 -14.87 17.44 2.86
C LYS A 116 -16.31 16.95 2.80
N VAL A 117 -16.80 16.51 1.64
CA VAL A 117 -18.21 16.11 1.47
C VAL A 117 -18.53 14.76 2.12
N CYS A 118 -17.53 13.90 2.36
CA CYS A 118 -17.74 12.58 2.96
C CYS A 118 -17.82 12.59 4.51
N SER A 119 -17.84 13.75 5.18
CA SER A 119 -17.87 13.82 6.66
C SER A 119 -19.18 14.30 7.26
N GLY A 120 -20.32 14.09 6.60
CA GLY A 120 -21.60 14.50 7.17
C GLY A 120 -22.82 13.77 6.61
N THR A 121 -23.10 12.58 7.12
CA THR A 121 -24.49 12.12 7.31
C THR A 121 -24.53 11.23 8.55
N ASN A 122 -25.33 11.64 9.54
CA ASN A 122 -25.49 10.99 10.83
C ASN A 122 -26.14 9.62 10.67
N GLU A 123 -25.56 8.63 11.33
CA GLU A 123 -26.01 7.26 11.45
C GLU A 123 -27.16 7.21 12.48
N SER A 124 -28.40 7.46 12.06
CA SER A 124 -29.56 7.28 12.95
C SER A 124 -30.89 6.90 12.29
N GLU A 125 -30.96 6.55 11.00
CA GLU A 125 -32.25 6.24 10.33
C GLU A 125 -32.22 5.08 9.33
N ARG A 126 -31.38 4.05 9.51
CA ARG A 126 -31.36 2.90 8.58
C ARG A 126 -31.52 1.53 9.25
N GLU A 127 -32.47 1.46 10.19
CA GLU A 127 -32.96 0.20 10.78
C GLU A 127 -34.49 0.13 10.70
N ARG A 128 -35.00 0.22 9.46
CA ARG A 128 -36.33 -0.24 9.03
C ARG A 128 -36.23 -0.43 7.52
N ASP A 129 -35.84 -1.65 7.13
CA ASP A 129 -36.12 -2.32 5.85
C ASP A 129 -35.01 -3.35 5.61
N ILE A 130 -35.20 -4.53 6.21
CA ILE A 130 -34.95 -5.90 5.72
C ILE A 130 -35.13 -6.86 6.90
#